data_AF-A0A7C1VTG4-F1
#
_entry.id   AF-A0A7C1VTG4-F1
#
_cell.length_a   1.000
_cell.length_b   1.000
_cell.length_c   1.000
_cell.angle_alpha   90.00
_cell.angle_beta   90.00
_cell.angle_gamma   90.00
#
_symmetry.space_group_name_H-M   'P 1'
#
loop_
_entity.id
_entity.type
_entity.pdbx_description
1 polymer ?
#
loop_
_entity_poly.entity_id
_entity_poly.type
_entity_poly.pdbx_seq_one_letter_code
_entity_poly.pdbx_strand_id
1 'polypeptide(L)'
;MNKIPWGPIRSILTANFSFGSIKEIVGYADIDMSKLSHLEQKSQGGASKSQLLSAIDAQIGNMEENSSGVVASIVCEEMLRRNPDLISELERVLSRVGWKFSGTVLLPIEIFDVSELKEIPEIAHQDIQKAASRLRDGDLSGSLSASCGALDAVTGSIYQEFGLGDPNKSSFQERIKKSINAIGAKDRLQNELRDIGWGDSDINPLSSNLDGSLNQAAFVMQKLRSNMGDVHGSKPVVSALIYDSIKWSLLLLRVLVTRESL
;
A
#
# COMPACT_ATOMS: atom_id res chain seq x y z
N MET A 1 -12.53 -4.09 7.68
CA MET A 1 -12.02 -2.97 6.85
C MET A 1 -10.97 -2.23 7.65
N ASN A 2 -9.88 -1.76 7.04
CA ASN A 2 -8.93 -0.88 7.73
C ASN A 2 -9.68 0.38 8.22
N LYS A 3 -9.25 0.95 9.35
CA LYS A 3 -9.86 2.17 9.90
C LYS A 3 -9.54 3.36 9.00
N ILE A 4 -10.56 3.95 8.37
CA ILE A 4 -10.40 5.21 7.65
C ILE A 4 -10.20 6.32 8.70
N PRO A 5 -9.12 7.12 8.62
CA PRO A 5 -8.86 8.12 9.64
C PRO A 5 -9.82 9.29 9.50
N TRP A 6 -10.57 9.54 10.57
CA TRP A 6 -11.58 10.59 10.63
C TRP A 6 -11.00 12.01 10.65
N GLY A 7 -9.82 12.23 11.25
CA GLY A 7 -9.24 13.57 11.45
C GLY A 7 -9.05 14.39 10.15
N PRO A 8 -8.48 13.83 9.08
CA PRO A 8 -8.40 14.50 7.78
C PRO A 8 -9.78 14.85 7.19
N ILE A 9 -10.74 13.93 7.28
CA ILE A 9 -12.11 14.10 6.76
C ILE A 9 -12.81 15.24 7.50
N ARG A 10 -12.74 15.23 8.84
CA ARG A 10 -13.24 16.29 9.72
C ARG A 10 -12.70 17.67 9.33
N SER A 11 -11.42 17.75 9.02
CA SER A 11 -10.76 19.01 8.65
C SER A 11 -11.32 19.57 7.33
N ILE A 12 -11.50 18.71 6.33
CA ILE A 12 -12.06 19.10 5.03
C ILE A 12 -13.54 19.47 5.17
N LEU A 13 -14.32 18.74 5.99
CA LEU A 13 -15.71 19.12 6.33
C LEU A 13 -15.79 20.53 6.91
N THR A 14 -14.91 20.85 7.86
CA THR A 14 -14.89 22.15 8.55
C THR A 14 -14.69 23.31 7.58
N ALA A 15 -13.71 23.14 6.67
CA ALA A 15 -13.27 24.17 5.73
C ALA A 15 -14.26 24.38 4.58
N ASN A 16 -14.86 23.31 4.06
CA ASN A 16 -15.56 23.34 2.77
C ASN A 16 -17.09 23.28 2.88
N PHE A 17 -17.66 22.91 4.04
CA PHE A 17 -19.10 22.73 4.17
C PHE A 17 -19.71 23.59 5.28
N SER A 18 -20.95 24.04 5.07
CA SER A 18 -21.71 24.79 6.08
C SER A 18 -22.12 23.89 7.25
N PHE A 19 -22.55 24.48 8.38
CA PHE A 19 -23.05 23.70 9.52
C PHE A 19 -24.20 22.76 9.13
N GLY A 20 -25.18 23.26 8.37
CA GLY A 20 -26.30 22.46 7.88
C GLY A 20 -25.84 21.35 6.94
N SER A 21 -24.96 21.68 5.99
CA SER A 21 -24.41 20.71 5.05
C SER A 21 -23.65 19.58 5.75
N ILE A 22 -22.89 19.89 6.82
CA ILE A 22 -22.23 18.86 7.63
C ILE A 22 -23.25 17.93 8.27
N LYS A 23 -24.33 18.45 8.87
CA LYS A 23 -25.39 17.62 9.48
C LYS A 23 -26.04 16.70 8.44
N GLU A 24 -26.29 17.20 7.24
CA GLU A 24 -26.86 16.38 6.17
C GLU A 24 -25.88 15.29 5.70
N ILE A 25 -24.62 15.64 5.45
CA ILE A 25 -23.58 14.69 5.00
C ILE A 25 -23.42 13.55 6.00
N VAL A 26 -23.24 13.87 7.28
CA VAL A 26 -23.05 12.84 8.31
C VAL A 26 -24.34 12.09 8.63
N GLY A 27 -25.51 12.69 8.38
CA GLY A 27 -26.81 12.04 8.53
C GLY A 27 -27.01 10.85 7.59
N TYR A 28 -26.29 10.79 6.46
CA TYR A 28 -26.25 9.60 5.61
C TYR A 28 -25.38 8.47 6.16
N ALA A 29 -24.55 8.74 7.18
CA ALA A 29 -23.45 7.89 7.61
C ALA A 29 -23.64 7.27 9.01
N ASP A 30 -24.86 6.83 9.35
CA ASP A 30 -25.23 6.17 10.63
C ASP A 30 -24.82 6.94 11.91
N ILE A 31 -24.63 8.27 11.80
CA ILE A 31 -24.48 9.16 12.94
C ILE A 31 -25.85 9.38 13.57
N ASP A 32 -25.92 9.25 14.89
CA ASP A 32 -27.14 9.43 15.66
C ASP A 32 -27.52 10.91 15.71
N MET A 33 -28.40 11.31 14.78
CA MET A 33 -28.87 12.68 14.65
C MET A 33 -29.72 13.14 15.84
N SER A 34 -30.29 12.21 16.63
CA SER A 34 -31.03 12.57 17.84
C SER A 34 -30.10 13.21 18.89
N LYS A 35 -28.86 12.74 18.98
CA LYS A 35 -27.81 13.31 19.84
C LYS A 35 -27.27 14.65 19.34
N LEU A 36 -27.51 14.99 18.06
CA LEU A 36 -27.11 16.27 17.46
C LEU A 36 -28.27 17.27 17.33
N SER A 37 -29.48 16.90 17.76
CA SER A 37 -30.70 17.69 17.61
C SER A 37 -30.60 19.05 18.31
N HIS A 38 -30.04 19.09 19.52
CA HIS A 38 -29.84 20.30 20.31
C HIS A 38 -28.81 21.29 19.71
N LEU A 39 -28.01 20.84 18.74
CA LEU A 39 -27.02 21.67 18.06
C LEU A 39 -27.66 22.34 16.84
N GLU A 40 -28.12 23.56 17.07
CA GLU A 40 -28.71 24.44 16.07
C GLU A 40 -27.85 25.68 15.85
N GLN A 41 -27.63 26.05 14.60
CA GLN A 41 -26.95 27.30 14.26
C GLN A 41 -27.96 28.46 14.30
N LYS A 42 -27.71 29.48 15.14
CA LYS A 42 -28.57 30.67 15.34
C LYS A 42 -27.73 31.94 15.23
N SER A 43 -28.38 33.07 14.91
CA SER A 43 -27.73 34.38 14.80
C SER A 43 -27.14 34.88 16.12
N GLN A 44 -27.71 34.48 17.26
CA GLN A 44 -27.15 34.68 18.60
C GLN A 44 -27.35 33.43 19.46
N GLY A 45 -26.32 33.04 20.23
CA GLY A 45 -26.38 31.93 21.18
C GLY A 45 -26.51 30.52 20.57
N GLY A 46 -26.28 30.36 19.27
CA GLY A 46 -26.32 29.06 18.58
C GLY A 46 -25.03 28.25 18.71
N ALA A 47 -25.11 26.96 18.37
CA ALA A 47 -23.95 26.08 18.32
C ALA A 47 -23.01 26.46 17.16
N SER A 48 -21.72 26.43 17.44
CA SER A 48 -20.66 26.61 16.45
C SER A 48 -20.42 25.33 15.65
N LYS A 49 -19.82 25.47 14.46
CA LYS A 49 -19.39 24.35 13.62
C LYS A 49 -18.41 23.42 14.36
N SER A 50 -17.56 23.99 15.23
CA SER A 50 -16.63 23.24 16.07
C SER A 50 -17.35 22.38 17.13
N GLN A 51 -18.41 22.92 17.76
CA GLN A 51 -19.23 22.15 18.71
C GLN A 51 -19.97 20.99 18.02
N LEU A 52 -20.51 21.23 16.83
CA LEU A 52 -21.11 20.16 16.01
C LEU A 52 -20.10 19.05 15.71
N LEU A 53 -18.92 19.41 15.20
CA LEU A 53 -17.88 18.44 14.86
C LEU A 53 -17.37 17.69 16.09
N SER A 54 -17.22 18.36 17.24
CA SER A 54 -16.81 17.70 18.49
C SER A 54 -17.84 16.66 18.96
N ALA A 55 -19.13 16.93 18.77
CA ALA A 55 -20.18 15.95 19.06
C ALA A 55 -20.16 14.76 18.08
N ILE A 56 -19.85 15.00 16.80
CA ILE A 56 -19.64 13.94 15.80
C ILE A 56 -18.39 13.12 16.16
N ASP A 57 -17.28 13.77 16.53
CA ASP A 57 -16.03 13.15 16.97
C ASP A 57 -16.29 12.18 18.14
N ALA A 58 -17.10 12.60 19.12
CA ALA A 58 -17.48 11.77 20.25
C ALA A 58 -18.30 10.53 19.84
N GLN A 59 -19.17 10.65 18.84
CA GLN A 59 -19.91 9.48 18.35
C GLN A 59 -18.98 8.51 17.63
N ILE A 60 -18.15 8.99 16.71
CA ILE A 60 -17.20 8.17 15.93
C ILE A 60 -16.16 7.52 16.86
N GLY A 61 -15.70 8.23 17.88
CA GLY A 61 -14.77 7.71 18.88
C GLY A 61 -15.32 6.57 19.74
N ASN A 62 -16.65 6.45 19.84
CA ASN A 62 -17.33 5.38 20.57
C ASN A 62 -17.76 4.21 19.66
N MET A 63 -17.51 4.28 18.36
CA MET A 63 -17.84 3.21 17.41
C MET A 63 -16.74 2.15 17.37
N GLU A 64 -17.13 0.91 17.05
CA GLU A 64 -16.18 -0.12 16.66
C GLU A 64 -15.42 0.27 15.38
N GLU A 65 -14.21 -0.24 15.19
CA GLU A 65 -13.34 0.18 14.09
C GLU A 65 -13.98 0.02 12.71
N ASN A 66 -14.65 -1.10 12.46
CA ASN A 66 -15.35 -1.34 11.20
C ASN A 66 -16.47 -0.32 10.96
N SER A 67 -17.28 -0.03 11.97
CA SER A 67 -18.38 0.96 11.87
C SER A 67 -17.83 2.36 11.62
N SER A 68 -16.77 2.76 12.34
CA SER A 68 -16.12 4.06 12.14
C SER A 68 -15.55 4.22 10.72
N GLY A 69 -15.03 3.13 10.13
CA GLY A 69 -14.57 3.10 8.75
C GLY A 69 -15.71 3.30 7.76
N VAL A 70 -16.84 2.60 7.95
CA VAL A 70 -18.04 2.76 7.09
C VAL A 70 -18.55 4.20 7.12
N VAL A 71 -18.67 4.81 8.31
CA VAL A 71 -19.07 6.22 8.46
C VAL A 71 -18.16 7.13 7.67
N ALA A 72 -16.85 7.01 7.87
CA ALA A 72 -15.85 7.83 7.19
C ALA A 72 -15.91 7.67 5.66
N SER A 73 -16.14 6.45 5.16
CA SER A 73 -16.33 6.21 3.73
C SER A 73 -17.53 6.98 3.19
N ILE A 74 -18.72 6.75 3.77
CA ILE A 74 -19.96 7.39 3.31
C ILE A 74 -19.84 8.92 3.33
N VAL A 75 -19.26 9.48 4.39
CA VAL A 75 -19.03 10.93 4.49
C VAL A 75 -18.17 11.43 3.35
N CYS A 76 -17.07 10.74 3.03
CA CYS A 76 -16.20 11.09 1.91
C CYS A 76 -16.93 11.05 0.55
N GLU A 77 -17.73 10.01 0.30
CA GLU A 77 -18.49 9.90 -0.95
C GLU A 77 -19.52 11.03 -1.07
N GLU A 78 -20.23 11.35 0.01
CA GLU A 78 -21.22 12.44 0.06
C GLU A 78 -20.58 13.81 -0.12
N MET A 79 -19.39 14.03 0.43
CA MET A 79 -18.62 15.26 0.18
C MET A 79 -18.31 15.43 -1.31
N LEU A 80 -17.87 14.37 -2.00
CA LEU A 80 -17.56 14.42 -3.43
C LEU A 80 -18.79 14.53 -4.31
N ARG A 81 -19.92 13.91 -3.95
CA ARG A 81 -21.19 14.10 -4.67
C ARG A 81 -21.64 15.56 -4.66
N ARG A 82 -21.41 16.27 -3.55
CA ARG A 82 -21.80 17.68 -3.38
C ARG A 82 -20.77 18.66 -3.94
N ASN A 83 -19.49 18.34 -3.85
CA ASN A 83 -18.40 19.16 -4.36
C ASN A 83 -17.29 18.27 -4.96
N PRO A 84 -17.39 17.93 -6.25
CA PRO A 84 -16.41 17.08 -6.95
C PRO A 84 -15.00 17.66 -6.95
N ASP A 85 -14.84 18.98 -6.86
CA ASP A 85 -13.53 19.65 -6.90
C ASP A 85 -12.67 19.32 -5.67
N LEU A 86 -13.28 18.81 -4.59
CA LEU A 86 -12.56 18.37 -3.40
C LEU A 86 -11.75 17.09 -3.59
N ILE A 87 -11.91 16.38 -4.73
CA ILE A 87 -11.23 15.12 -4.98
C ILE A 87 -9.71 15.23 -4.81
N SER A 88 -9.10 16.30 -5.32
CA SER A 88 -7.65 16.50 -5.21
C SER A 88 -7.19 16.68 -3.76
N GLU A 89 -7.98 17.38 -2.94
CA GLU A 89 -7.64 17.61 -1.52
C GLU A 89 -7.86 16.34 -0.68
N LEU A 90 -8.97 15.63 -0.92
CA LEU A 90 -9.29 14.38 -0.26
C LEU A 90 -8.28 13.28 -0.63
N GLU A 91 -7.92 13.14 -1.90
CA GLU A 91 -6.86 12.22 -2.35
C GLU A 91 -5.51 12.56 -1.70
N ARG A 92 -5.14 13.84 -1.62
CA ARG A 92 -3.88 14.28 -1.00
C ARG A 92 -3.76 13.84 0.46
N VAL A 93 -4.86 13.81 1.22
CA VAL A 93 -4.83 13.44 2.64
C VAL A 93 -5.12 11.95 2.90
N LEU A 94 -5.95 11.31 2.08
CA LEU A 94 -6.36 9.90 2.26
C LEU A 94 -5.38 8.91 1.64
N SER A 95 -4.68 9.27 0.56
CA SER A 95 -3.59 8.45 0.01
C SER A 95 -2.46 8.23 1.02
N ARG A 96 -2.22 9.25 1.87
CA ARG A 96 -1.29 9.23 3.01
C ARG A 96 -1.64 8.28 4.14
N VAL A 97 -2.76 7.61 4.04
CA VAL A 97 -3.26 6.68 5.05
C VAL A 97 -3.81 5.41 4.40
N GLY A 98 -3.47 5.17 3.13
CA GLY A 98 -3.79 3.95 2.40
C GLY A 98 -5.18 3.93 1.78
N TRP A 99 -5.72 5.06 1.34
CA TRP A 99 -7.05 5.15 0.73
C TRP A 99 -7.04 6.01 -0.55
N LYS A 100 -7.80 5.61 -1.58
CA LYS A 100 -7.90 6.35 -2.86
C LYS A 100 -9.34 6.35 -3.36
N PHE A 101 -9.71 7.37 -4.13
CA PHE A 101 -10.99 7.40 -4.81
C PHE A 101 -10.95 6.73 -6.19
N SER A 102 -12.04 6.07 -6.53
CA SER A 102 -12.39 5.69 -7.90
C SER A 102 -13.74 6.32 -8.23
N GLY A 103 -13.72 7.48 -8.88
CA GLY A 103 -14.90 8.33 -9.01
C GLY A 103 -15.28 8.91 -7.64
N THR A 104 -16.47 8.58 -7.14
CA THR A 104 -16.94 8.99 -5.81
C THR A 104 -16.74 7.91 -4.74
N VAL A 105 -16.28 6.71 -5.11
CA VAL A 105 -16.14 5.57 -4.19
C VAL A 105 -14.75 5.57 -3.56
N LEU A 106 -14.68 5.45 -2.23
CA LEU A 106 -13.43 5.36 -1.49
C LEU A 106 -12.99 3.88 -1.37
N LEU A 107 -11.81 3.57 -1.87
CA LEU A 107 -11.24 2.22 -1.87
C LEU A 107 -9.95 2.18 -1.02
N PRO A 108 -9.73 1.11 -0.24
CA PRO A 108 -8.44 0.92 0.41
C PRO A 108 -7.38 0.68 -0.68
N ILE A 109 -6.26 1.39 -0.58
CA ILE A 109 -5.08 1.05 -1.35
C ILE A 109 -4.38 -0.06 -0.57
N GLU A 110 -4.65 -1.32 -0.92
CA GLU A 110 -3.83 -2.45 -0.46
C GLU A 110 -2.48 -2.42 -1.21
N ILE A 111 -1.68 -1.40 -0.90
CA ILE A 111 -0.29 -1.28 -1.34
C ILE A 111 0.48 -2.51 -0.87
N PHE A 112 0.22 -2.88 0.38
CA PHE A 112 0.95 -3.89 1.10
C PHE A 112 0.06 -4.44 2.22
N ASP A 113 -0.28 -5.73 2.14
CA ASP A 113 -0.84 -6.43 3.30
C ASP A 113 0.31 -6.87 4.21
N VAL A 114 0.26 -6.47 5.48
CA VAL A 114 1.27 -6.83 6.48
C VAL A 114 1.37 -8.34 6.66
N SER A 115 0.31 -9.10 6.35
CA SER A 115 0.34 -10.56 6.33
C SER A 115 1.40 -11.11 5.35
N GLU A 116 1.70 -10.39 4.27
CA GLU A 116 2.70 -10.77 3.27
C GLU A 116 4.14 -10.76 3.84
N LEU A 117 4.40 -10.06 4.95
CA LEU A 117 5.72 -10.10 5.60
C LEU A 117 6.09 -11.52 6.03
N LYS A 118 5.11 -12.33 6.43
CA LYS A 118 5.33 -13.72 6.88
C LYS A 118 5.85 -14.61 5.75
N GLU A 119 5.64 -14.20 4.50
CA GLU A 119 6.02 -14.96 3.30
C GLU A 119 7.30 -14.45 2.64
N ILE A 120 8.01 -13.48 3.23
CA ILE A 120 9.26 -12.91 2.72
C ILE A 120 10.38 -12.96 3.77
N PRO A 121 11.68 -12.88 3.38
CA PRO A 121 12.78 -12.99 4.33
C PRO A 121 12.77 -11.83 5.33
N GLU A 122 13.07 -12.10 6.60
CA GLU A 122 12.98 -11.11 7.68
C GLU A 122 13.89 -9.89 7.47
N ILE A 123 15.06 -10.09 6.85
CA ILE A 123 15.98 -9.01 6.48
C ILE A 123 15.35 -7.99 5.51
N ALA A 124 14.31 -8.36 4.76
CA ALA A 124 13.61 -7.48 3.82
C ALA A 124 12.44 -6.70 4.46
N HIS A 125 11.99 -7.07 5.66
CA HIS A 125 10.75 -6.54 6.24
C HIS A 125 10.79 -5.03 6.43
N GLN A 126 11.87 -4.52 7.01
CA GLN A 126 12.02 -3.10 7.29
C GLN A 126 12.00 -2.25 6.02
N ASP A 127 12.67 -2.72 4.95
CA ASP A 127 12.72 -1.99 3.69
C ASP A 127 11.39 -2.04 2.93
N ILE A 128 10.63 -3.15 3.01
CA ILE A 128 9.28 -3.23 2.45
C ILE A 128 8.30 -2.33 3.23
N GLN A 129 8.34 -2.35 4.56
CA GLN A 129 7.54 -1.43 5.39
C GLN A 129 7.87 0.03 5.10
N LYS A 130 9.16 0.34 4.91
CA LYS A 130 9.64 1.66 4.51
C LYS A 130 9.16 2.04 3.11
N ALA A 131 9.17 1.11 2.15
CA ALA A 131 8.66 1.35 0.80
C ALA A 131 7.16 1.67 0.79
N ALA A 132 6.37 0.91 1.56
CA ALA A 132 4.94 1.15 1.72
C ALA A 132 4.66 2.49 2.42
N SER A 133 5.39 2.81 3.49
CA SER A 133 5.26 4.08 4.22
C SER A 133 5.61 5.28 3.35
N ARG A 134 6.70 5.20 2.56
CA ARG A 134 7.09 6.27 1.64
C ARG A 134 6.09 6.49 0.52
N LEU A 135 5.56 5.41 -0.06
CA LEU A 135 4.53 5.50 -1.10
C LEU A 135 3.27 6.16 -0.57
N ARG A 136 2.83 5.74 0.62
CA ARG A 136 1.74 6.36 1.36
C ARG A 136 2.02 7.86 1.53
N ASP A 137 3.20 8.23 2.04
CA ASP A 137 3.54 9.63 2.32
C ASP A 137 3.79 10.48 1.05
N GLY A 138 3.70 9.89 -0.14
CA GLY A 138 3.89 10.55 -1.44
C GLY A 138 5.34 10.60 -1.92
N ASP A 139 6.28 10.00 -1.18
CA ASP A 139 7.67 9.80 -1.58
C ASP A 139 7.80 8.59 -2.52
N LEU A 140 7.37 8.80 -3.76
CA LEU A 140 7.34 7.78 -4.81
C LEU A 140 8.74 7.25 -5.15
N SER A 141 9.72 8.14 -5.26
CA SER A 141 11.10 7.78 -5.63
C SER A 141 11.81 7.03 -4.48
N GLY A 142 11.60 7.49 -3.26
CA GLY A 142 12.11 6.81 -2.07
C GLY A 142 11.41 5.47 -1.81
N SER A 143 10.15 5.31 -2.20
CA SER A 143 9.43 4.03 -2.16
C SER A 143 10.04 2.99 -3.10
N LEU A 144 10.29 3.36 -4.36
CA LEU A 144 10.98 2.50 -5.33
C LEU A 144 12.39 2.12 -4.85
N SER A 145 13.12 3.09 -4.29
CA SER A 145 14.47 2.88 -3.77
C SER A 145 14.48 1.89 -2.60
N ALA A 146 13.52 1.99 -1.68
CA ALA A 146 13.36 1.07 -0.56
C ALA A 146 12.95 -0.33 -1.05
N SER A 147 12.05 -0.43 -2.03
CA SER A 147 11.62 -1.71 -2.64
C SER A 147 12.79 -2.47 -3.26
N CYS A 148 13.72 -1.75 -3.92
CA CYS A 148 14.93 -2.36 -4.46
C CYS A 148 15.97 -2.66 -3.37
N GLY A 149 16.03 -1.84 -2.31
CA GLY A 149 16.88 -2.06 -1.14
C GLY A 149 16.58 -3.38 -0.42
N ALA A 150 15.29 -3.73 -0.30
CA ALA A 150 14.87 -5.02 0.26
C ALA A 150 15.49 -6.22 -0.50
N LEU A 151 15.49 -6.16 -1.83
CA LEU A 151 16.12 -7.18 -2.68
C LEU A 151 17.66 -7.14 -2.60
N ASP A 152 18.27 -5.96 -2.50
CA ASP A 152 19.71 -5.82 -2.30
C ASP A 152 20.15 -6.48 -0.98
N ALA A 153 19.39 -6.29 0.10
CA ALA A 153 19.69 -6.86 1.41
C ALA A 153 19.64 -8.41 1.38
N VAL A 154 18.56 -8.97 0.81
CA VAL A 154 18.41 -10.43 0.70
C VAL A 154 19.47 -11.05 -0.20
N THR A 155 19.67 -10.50 -1.40
CA THR A 155 20.68 -11.02 -2.33
C THR A 155 22.10 -10.85 -1.76
N GLY A 156 22.37 -9.77 -1.03
CA GLY A 156 23.62 -9.57 -0.30
C GLY A 156 23.87 -10.67 0.75
N SER A 157 22.84 -11.02 1.53
CA SER A 157 22.92 -12.11 2.50
C SER A 157 23.20 -13.45 1.82
N ILE A 158 22.47 -13.78 0.75
CA ILE A 158 22.65 -15.03 0.00
C ILE A 158 24.06 -15.11 -0.63
N TYR A 159 24.58 -14.00 -1.15
CA TYR A 159 25.94 -13.96 -1.70
C TYR A 159 26.99 -14.29 -0.63
N GLN A 160 26.81 -13.80 0.60
CA GLN A 160 27.69 -14.10 1.72
C GLN A 160 27.56 -15.56 2.16
N GLU A 161 26.33 -16.06 2.30
CA GLU A 161 26.05 -17.43 2.75
C GLU A 161 26.58 -18.50 1.78
N PHE A 162 26.37 -18.29 0.47
CA PHE A 162 26.74 -19.26 -0.57
C PHE A 162 28.07 -18.95 -1.27
N GLY A 163 28.79 -17.91 -0.86
CA GLY A 163 30.11 -17.58 -1.41
C GLY A 163 30.10 -17.20 -2.90
N LEU A 164 29.11 -16.42 -3.35
CA LEU A 164 28.87 -16.13 -4.78
C LEU A 164 29.75 -15.00 -5.37
N GLY A 165 30.70 -14.50 -4.59
CA GLY A 165 31.60 -13.39 -4.94
C GLY A 165 31.09 -12.02 -4.47
N ASP A 166 31.48 -10.96 -5.17
CA ASP A 166 31.08 -9.58 -4.83
C ASP A 166 29.74 -9.22 -5.52
N PRO A 167 28.65 -8.96 -4.76
CA PRO A 167 27.38 -8.59 -5.34
C PRO A 167 27.46 -7.27 -6.13
N ASN A 168 28.32 -6.33 -5.75
CA ASN A 168 28.40 -5.02 -6.40
C ASN A 168 28.98 -5.06 -7.83
N LYS A 169 29.59 -6.18 -8.22
CA LYS A 169 30.10 -6.41 -9.58
C LYS A 169 29.08 -7.06 -10.52
N SER A 170 27.93 -7.47 -9.99
CA SER A 170 26.86 -8.10 -10.76
C SER A 170 25.73 -7.09 -11.00
N SER A 171 25.06 -7.17 -12.15
CA SER A 171 23.86 -6.37 -12.37
C SER A 171 22.76 -6.77 -11.38
N PHE A 172 21.75 -5.91 -11.20
CA PHE A 172 20.62 -6.21 -10.33
C PHE A 172 19.94 -7.53 -10.73
N GLN A 173 19.70 -7.69 -12.04
CA GLN A 173 19.17 -8.91 -12.64
C GLN A 173 20.05 -10.14 -12.37
N GLU A 174 21.37 -10.02 -12.59
CA GLU A 174 22.31 -11.14 -12.39
C GLU A 174 22.37 -11.58 -10.92
N ARG A 175 22.35 -10.62 -9.98
CA ARG A 175 22.33 -10.94 -8.54
C ARG A 175 21.12 -11.76 -8.13
N ILE A 176 19.93 -11.36 -8.59
CA ILE A 176 18.69 -12.07 -8.30
C ILE A 176 18.76 -13.48 -8.88
N LYS A 177 19.14 -13.62 -10.15
CA LYS A 177 19.27 -14.91 -10.82
C LYS A 177 20.24 -15.85 -10.10
N LYS A 178 21.44 -15.36 -9.75
CA LYS A 178 22.44 -16.14 -8.99
C LYS A 178 21.91 -16.56 -7.62
N SER A 179 21.20 -15.67 -6.95
CA SER A 179 20.63 -15.95 -5.62
C SER A 179 19.54 -17.02 -5.69
N ILE A 180 18.61 -16.94 -6.65
CA ILE A 180 17.56 -17.93 -6.89
C ILE A 180 18.16 -19.33 -7.15
N ASN A 181 19.22 -19.38 -7.97
CA ASN A 181 19.92 -20.63 -8.28
C ASN A 181 20.63 -21.20 -7.04
N ALA A 182 21.32 -20.35 -6.27
CA ALA A 182 22.08 -20.78 -5.10
C ALA A 182 21.18 -21.41 -4.02
N ILE A 183 20.00 -20.83 -3.79
CA ILE A 183 19.04 -21.40 -2.82
C ILE A 183 18.27 -22.60 -3.37
N GLY A 184 18.42 -22.93 -4.66
CA GLY A 184 17.71 -24.05 -5.29
C GLY A 184 16.20 -23.84 -5.39
N ALA A 185 15.71 -22.59 -5.45
CA ALA A 185 14.27 -22.30 -5.43
C ALA A 185 13.52 -22.96 -6.60
N LYS A 186 14.17 -23.05 -7.76
CA LYS A 186 13.62 -23.71 -8.94
C LYS A 186 13.39 -25.20 -8.69
N ASP A 187 14.42 -25.89 -8.18
CA ASP A 187 14.37 -27.34 -7.94
C ASP A 187 13.33 -27.69 -6.88
N ARG A 188 13.22 -26.87 -5.82
CA ARG A 188 12.19 -27.01 -4.80
C ARG A 188 10.79 -26.88 -5.38
N LEU A 189 10.52 -25.83 -6.16
CA LEU A 189 9.21 -25.65 -6.80
C LEU A 189 8.85 -26.84 -7.71
N GLN A 190 9.81 -27.35 -8.48
CA GLN A 190 9.58 -28.52 -9.32
C GLN A 190 9.21 -29.74 -8.48
N ASN A 191 9.86 -29.95 -7.33
CA ASN A 191 9.54 -31.04 -6.42
C ASN A 191 8.16 -30.86 -5.77
N GLU A 192 7.83 -29.66 -5.27
CA GLU A 192 6.50 -29.34 -4.73
C GLU A 192 5.38 -29.63 -5.75
N LEU A 193 5.61 -29.31 -7.03
CA LEU A 193 4.65 -29.61 -8.10
C LEU A 193 4.53 -31.11 -8.39
N ARG A 194 5.64 -31.85 -8.37
CA ARG A 194 5.62 -33.32 -8.50
C ARG A 194 4.85 -33.97 -7.35
N ASP A 195 5.04 -33.47 -6.13
CA ASP A 195 4.39 -33.99 -4.93
C ASP A 195 2.86 -33.85 -4.98
N ILE A 196 2.35 -32.81 -5.65
CA ILE A 196 0.91 -32.64 -5.92
C ILE A 196 0.44 -33.28 -7.24
N GLY A 197 1.27 -34.12 -7.86
CA GLY A 197 0.91 -34.97 -9.00
C GLY A 197 1.07 -34.35 -10.38
N TRP A 198 1.80 -33.23 -10.53
CA TRP A 198 2.06 -32.67 -11.86
C TRP A 198 3.09 -33.51 -12.63
N GLY A 199 2.89 -33.67 -13.94
CA GLY A 199 3.83 -34.34 -14.83
C GLY A 199 4.96 -33.43 -15.29
N ASP A 200 6.15 -34.01 -15.54
CA ASP A 200 7.32 -33.26 -16.03
C ASP A 200 7.07 -32.51 -17.35
N SER A 201 6.11 -32.96 -18.16
CA SER A 201 5.67 -32.27 -19.39
C SER A 201 5.11 -30.87 -19.13
N ASP A 202 4.49 -30.65 -17.96
CA ASP A 202 3.90 -29.36 -17.56
C ASP A 202 4.85 -28.57 -16.65
N ILE A 203 5.56 -29.26 -15.76
CA ILE A 203 6.51 -28.65 -14.81
C ILE A 203 7.65 -27.95 -15.55
N ASN A 204 8.25 -28.58 -16.55
CA ASN A 204 9.42 -28.04 -17.23
C ASN A 204 9.12 -26.72 -17.97
N PRO A 205 8.06 -26.62 -18.80
CA PRO A 205 7.66 -25.35 -19.40
C PRO A 205 7.29 -24.28 -18.37
N LEU A 206 6.54 -24.62 -17.33
CA LEU A 206 6.17 -23.67 -16.27
C LEU A 206 7.42 -23.10 -15.59
N SER A 207 8.34 -23.97 -15.19
CA SER A 207 9.59 -23.60 -14.53
C SER A 207 10.48 -22.71 -15.41
N SER A 208 10.56 -23.01 -16.71
CA SER A 208 11.30 -22.18 -17.69
C SER A 208 10.67 -20.78 -17.86
N ASN A 209 9.34 -20.73 -18.00
CA ASN A 209 8.63 -19.47 -18.14
C ASN A 209 8.72 -18.63 -16.86
N LEU A 210 8.60 -19.25 -15.69
CA LEU A 210 8.76 -18.56 -14.41
C LEU A 210 10.15 -17.93 -14.28
N ASP A 211 11.21 -18.68 -14.58
CA ASP A 211 12.58 -18.14 -14.58
C ASP A 211 12.71 -16.93 -15.52
N GLY A 212 12.17 -17.06 -16.74
CA GLY A 212 12.09 -15.96 -17.70
C GLY A 212 11.34 -14.74 -17.15
N SER A 213 10.18 -14.94 -16.53
CA SER A 213 9.36 -13.89 -15.94
C SER A 213 10.06 -13.17 -14.78
N LEU A 214 10.69 -13.91 -13.86
CA LEU A 214 11.43 -13.35 -12.73
C LEU A 214 12.63 -12.53 -13.22
N ASN A 215 13.32 -13.03 -14.25
CA ASN A 215 14.43 -12.32 -14.87
C ASN A 215 13.98 -11.01 -15.55
N GLN A 216 12.82 -11.00 -16.21
CA GLN A 216 12.24 -9.78 -16.77
C GLN A 216 11.77 -8.82 -15.67
N ALA A 217 11.13 -9.31 -14.61
CA ALA A 217 10.73 -8.48 -13.47
C ALA A 217 11.95 -7.77 -12.84
N ALA A 218 13.05 -8.49 -12.64
CA ALA A 218 14.31 -7.92 -12.15
C ALA A 218 14.88 -6.86 -13.10
N PHE A 219 14.81 -7.08 -14.42
CA PHE A 219 15.22 -6.08 -15.41
C PHE A 219 14.36 -4.82 -15.32
N VAL A 220 13.03 -4.95 -15.26
CA VAL A 220 12.15 -3.78 -15.18
C VAL A 220 12.43 -3.01 -13.88
N MET A 221 12.51 -3.69 -12.73
CA MET A 221 12.87 -3.05 -11.47
C MET A 221 14.22 -2.31 -11.55
N GLN A 222 15.22 -2.90 -12.17
CA GLN A 222 16.51 -2.24 -12.38
C GLN A 222 16.38 -0.95 -13.22
N LYS A 223 15.61 -1.00 -14.30
CA LYS A 223 15.38 0.17 -15.17
C LYS A 223 14.55 1.25 -14.50
N LEU A 224 13.53 0.87 -13.73
CA LEU A 224 12.78 1.83 -12.92
C LEU A 224 13.70 2.47 -11.90
N ARG A 225 14.46 1.70 -11.13
CA ARG A 225 15.39 2.24 -10.13
C ARG A 225 16.39 3.24 -10.73
N SER A 226 17.00 2.92 -11.88
CA SER A 226 18.00 3.83 -12.47
C SER A 226 17.39 5.15 -12.96
N ASN A 227 16.16 5.12 -13.49
CA ASN A 227 15.54 6.27 -14.15
C ASN A 227 14.56 7.04 -13.27
N MET A 228 14.01 6.42 -12.23
CA MET A 228 12.98 6.99 -11.35
C MET A 228 13.38 6.95 -9.88
N GLY A 229 14.40 6.18 -9.52
CA GLY A 229 14.99 6.17 -8.18
C GLY A 229 15.95 7.33 -7.99
N ASP A 230 15.69 8.10 -6.94
CA ASP A 230 16.48 9.22 -6.47
C ASP A 230 16.12 9.52 -5.00
N VAL A 231 17.14 9.55 -4.14
CA VAL A 231 17.00 9.87 -2.72
C VAL A 231 16.62 11.33 -2.47
N HIS A 232 16.77 12.19 -3.48
CA HIS A 232 16.39 13.60 -3.44
C HIS A 232 15.07 13.92 -4.17
N GLY A 233 14.42 12.92 -4.78
CA GLY A 233 13.12 13.06 -5.42
C GLY A 233 13.08 13.96 -6.66
N SER A 234 14.22 14.22 -7.32
CA SER A 234 14.31 15.16 -8.43
C SER A 234 13.93 14.57 -9.79
N LYS A 235 13.76 13.23 -9.88
CA LYS A 235 13.42 12.54 -11.13
C LYS A 235 11.90 12.43 -11.32
N PRO A 236 11.39 12.58 -12.55
CA PRO A 236 9.97 12.36 -12.83
C PRO A 236 9.62 10.88 -12.58
N VAL A 237 8.48 10.67 -11.95
CA VAL A 237 8.00 9.35 -11.51
C VAL A 237 6.62 9.09 -12.07
N VAL A 238 6.40 7.87 -12.54
CA VAL A 238 5.06 7.39 -12.93
C VAL A 238 4.50 6.61 -11.76
N SER A 239 3.52 7.19 -11.06
CA SER A 239 2.99 6.63 -9.81
C SER A 239 2.57 5.16 -9.94
N ALA A 240 1.89 4.78 -11.03
CA ALA A 240 1.46 3.39 -11.28
C ALA A 240 2.64 2.40 -11.24
N LEU A 241 3.77 2.72 -11.86
CA LEU A 241 4.94 1.85 -11.91
C LEU A 241 5.62 1.70 -10.54
N ILE A 242 5.40 2.62 -9.61
CA ILE A 242 5.92 2.52 -8.24
C ILE A 242 5.09 1.52 -7.43
N TYR A 243 3.76 1.51 -7.60
CA TYR A 243 2.90 0.46 -7.03
C TYR A 243 3.33 -0.92 -7.54
N ASP A 244 3.53 -1.05 -8.85
CA ASP A 244 3.97 -2.30 -9.47
C ASP A 244 5.35 -2.74 -8.95
N SER A 245 6.24 -1.79 -8.67
CA SER A 245 7.59 -2.08 -8.15
C SER A 245 7.58 -2.71 -6.76
N ILE A 246 6.63 -2.31 -5.89
CA ILE A 246 6.45 -2.98 -4.59
C ILE A 246 5.97 -4.41 -4.82
N LYS A 247 5.00 -4.63 -5.71
CA LYS A 247 4.46 -5.97 -5.98
C LYS A 247 5.50 -6.90 -6.63
N TRP A 248 6.30 -6.39 -7.57
CA TRP A 248 7.42 -7.17 -8.11
C TRP A 248 8.49 -7.46 -7.06
N SER A 249 8.79 -6.51 -6.17
CA SER A 249 9.72 -6.76 -5.07
C SER A 249 9.22 -7.89 -4.17
N LEU A 250 7.95 -7.85 -3.78
CA LEU A 250 7.32 -8.89 -2.96
C LEU A 250 7.35 -10.25 -3.66
N LEU A 251 6.99 -10.31 -4.94
CA LEU A 251 7.05 -11.56 -5.71
C LEU A 251 8.47 -12.14 -5.73
N LEU A 252 9.48 -11.31 -6.03
CA LEU A 252 10.88 -11.73 -6.06
C LEU A 252 11.38 -12.17 -4.68
N LEU A 253 11.01 -11.44 -3.63
CA LEU A 253 11.34 -11.78 -2.24
C LEU A 253 10.71 -13.10 -1.80
N ARG A 254 9.46 -13.38 -2.17
CA ARG A 254 8.80 -14.66 -1.89
C ARG A 254 9.49 -15.85 -2.56
N VAL A 255 10.06 -15.64 -3.74
CA VAL A 255 10.89 -16.66 -4.41
C VAL A 255 12.24 -16.84 -3.73
N LEU A 256 12.78 -15.76 -3.13
CA LEU A 256 14.03 -15.76 -2.39
C LEU A 256 13.88 -16.22 -0.93
N VAL A 257 12.67 -16.53 -0.48
CA VAL A 257 12.48 -17.23 0.79
C VAL A 257 12.94 -18.67 0.64
N THR A 258 13.80 -19.08 1.56
CA THR A 258 13.95 -20.50 1.93
C THR A 258 12.58 -20.98 2.41
N ARG A 259 11.75 -21.48 1.47
CA ARG A 259 10.55 -22.23 1.84
C ARG A 259 11.06 -23.45 2.59
N GLU A 260 10.93 -23.44 3.91
CA GLU A 260 10.99 -24.68 4.66
C GLU A 260 9.77 -25.49 4.23
N SER A 261 10.03 -26.74 3.82
CA SER A 261 8.99 -27.69 3.47
C SER A 261 7.99 -27.75 4.62
N LEU A 262 6.71 -27.51 4.33
CA LEU A 262 5.61 -27.83 5.24
C LEU A 262 5.63 -29.33 5.58
#